data_AF-A0A378R0N6-F1
#
_entry.id   AF-A0A378R0N6-F1
#
_cell.length_a   1.000
_cell.length_b   1.000
_cell.length_c   1.000
_cell.angle_alpha   90.00
_cell.angle_beta   90.00
_cell.angle_gamma   90.00
#
_symmetry.space_group_name_H-M   'P 1'
#
loop_
_entity.id
_entity.type
_entity.pdbx_description
1 polymer ?
#
loop_
_entity_poly.entity_id
_entity_poly.type
_entity_poly.pdbx_seq_one_letter_code
_entity_poly.pdbx_strand_id
1 'polypeptide(L)'
;MNITTLRSVGAIALVAMGLTACQSTPTSPVIARADNTFETTGLGKTKATAQNNALASAKAQCGYKTPVIINDTTTYNGMMDERMGRVMEQGAKVVGTILGTGSPELSRDDDYEYFIKFQCQ
;
A
#
# COMPACT_ATOMS: atom_id res chain seq x y z
N MET A 1 -46.34 6.49 -47.34
CA MET A 1 -47.48 7.09 -46.62
C MET A 1 -47.74 6.22 -45.40
N ASN A 2 -47.68 6.64 -44.14
CA ASN A 2 -47.60 7.98 -43.55
C ASN A 2 -46.94 7.88 -42.17
N ILE A 3 -46.18 8.92 -41.84
CA ILE A 3 -45.74 9.27 -40.50
C ILE A 3 -46.94 9.94 -39.81
N THR A 4 -47.40 9.42 -38.67
CA THR A 4 -47.92 10.29 -37.59
C THR A 4 -48.03 9.56 -36.25
N THR A 5 -47.19 10.05 -35.33
CA THR A 5 -47.46 10.32 -33.91
C THR A 5 -47.86 9.19 -32.97
N LEU A 6 -46.93 8.83 -32.07
CA LEU A 6 -47.27 8.69 -30.65
C LEU A 6 -46.04 8.94 -29.75
N ARG A 7 -46.08 10.08 -29.05
CA ARG A 7 -45.70 10.28 -27.65
C ARG A 7 -44.28 9.93 -27.19
N SER A 8 -43.48 11.00 -27.06
CA SER A 8 -42.73 11.35 -25.85
C SER A 8 -42.25 10.19 -24.97
N VAL A 9 -41.03 9.71 -25.24
CA VAL A 9 -40.19 9.05 -24.24
C VAL A 9 -38.86 9.77 -24.25
N GLY A 10 -38.64 10.60 -23.22
CA GLY A 10 -37.35 11.20 -22.96
C GLY A 10 -36.32 10.10 -22.73
N ALA A 11 -35.32 10.02 -23.60
CA ALA A 11 -34.16 9.17 -23.38
C ALA A 11 -33.26 9.87 -22.36
N ILE A 12 -33.43 9.51 -21.08
CA ILE A 12 -32.50 9.89 -20.00
C ILE A 12 -31.15 9.24 -20.35
N ALA A 13 -30.17 10.07 -20.69
CA ALA A 13 -28.78 9.64 -20.81
C ALA A 13 -28.27 9.27 -19.41
N LEU A 14 -28.19 7.97 -19.13
CA LEU A 14 -27.51 7.44 -17.95
C LEU A 14 -26.01 7.63 -18.13
N VAL A 15 -25.49 8.78 -17.68
CA VAL A 15 -24.05 8.93 -17.42
C VAL A 15 -23.76 8.12 -16.16
N ALA A 16 -23.40 6.85 -16.33
CA ALA A 16 -22.76 6.07 -15.28
C ALA A 16 -21.37 6.66 -15.05
N MET A 17 -21.28 7.69 -14.21
CA MET A 17 -20.01 8.11 -13.63
C MET A 17 -19.56 6.95 -12.74
N GLY A 18 -18.71 6.08 -13.29
CA GLY A 18 -17.98 5.11 -12.50
C GLY A 18 -17.19 5.88 -11.45
N LEU A 19 -17.61 5.80 -10.19
CA LEU A 19 -16.75 6.13 -9.06
C LEU A 19 -15.63 5.09 -9.07
N THR A 20 -14.56 5.35 -9.85
CA THR A 20 -13.27 4.76 -9.55
C THR A 20 -12.89 5.33 -8.19
N ALA A 21 -13.30 4.66 -7.11
CA ALA A 21 -12.66 4.87 -5.82
C ALA A 21 -11.19 4.53 -6.07
N CYS A 22 -10.36 5.54 -6.29
CA CYS A 22 -8.94 5.42 -6.08
C CYS A 22 -8.82 4.96 -4.63
N GLN A 23 -8.68 3.65 -4.43
CA GLN A 23 -8.33 3.08 -3.14
C GLN A 23 -6.97 3.67 -2.83
N SER A 24 -6.97 4.81 -2.13
CA SER A 24 -5.77 5.48 -1.67
C SER A 24 -5.08 4.47 -0.77
N THR A 25 -4.01 3.85 -1.28
CA THR A 25 -3.07 3.12 -0.44
C THR A 25 -2.73 4.06 0.71
N PRO A 26 -2.96 3.68 1.97
CA PRO A 26 -2.76 4.58 3.10
C PRO A 26 -1.32 5.08 3.04
N THR A 27 -1.15 6.34 2.65
CA THR A 27 0.18 6.96 2.55
C THR A 27 0.64 7.24 3.97
N SER A 28 1.84 6.77 4.28
CA SER A 28 2.50 7.07 5.53
C SER A 28 2.73 8.59 5.63
N PRO A 29 2.64 9.16 6.84
CA PRO A 29 2.84 10.59 7.02
C PRO A 29 4.22 11.01 6.51
N VAL A 30 4.28 12.17 5.87
CA VAL A 30 5.52 12.76 5.36
C VAL A 30 5.83 14.01 6.17
N ILE A 31 7.06 14.10 6.66
CA ILE A 31 7.55 15.18 7.50
C ILE A 31 8.56 15.99 6.69
N ALA A 32 8.26 17.27 6.44
CA ALA A 32 9.20 18.17 5.80
C ALA A 32 10.25 18.68 6.80
N ARG A 33 11.50 18.80 6.34
CA ARG A 33 12.64 19.34 7.10
C ARG A 33 13.06 20.70 6.54
N ALA A 34 13.76 21.47 7.37
CA ALA A 34 14.21 22.83 7.02
C ALA A 34 15.23 22.86 5.86
N ASP A 35 15.90 21.75 5.59
CA ASP A 35 16.90 21.57 4.53
C ASP A 35 16.30 21.16 3.17
N ASN A 36 14.99 21.36 2.96
CA ASN A 36 14.25 20.93 1.77
C ASN A 36 14.31 19.41 1.52
N THR A 37 14.41 18.63 2.60
CA THR A 37 14.26 17.18 2.56
C THR A 37 12.97 16.77 3.23
N PHE A 38 12.55 15.54 2.95
CA PHE A 38 11.33 14.92 3.46
C PHE A 38 11.68 13.61 4.13
N GLU A 39 10.95 13.27 5.16
CA GLU A 39 11.09 12.02 5.88
C GLU A 39 9.75 11.29 5.95
N THR A 40 9.77 9.98 5.76
CA THR A 40 8.60 9.14 5.95
C THR A 40 9.01 7.74 6.36
N THR A 41 8.12 7.06 7.08
CA THR A 41 8.32 5.69 7.53
C THR A 41 7.19 4.82 7.01
N GLY A 42 7.52 3.85 6.17
CA GLY A 42 6.59 2.82 5.74
C GLY A 42 6.59 1.66 6.73
N LEU A 43 5.39 1.17 7.06
CA LEU A 43 5.20 -0.01 7.91
C LEU A 43 4.81 -1.21 7.06
N GLY A 44 5.17 -2.42 7.48
CA GLY A 44 4.63 -3.62 6.86
C GLY A 44 4.95 -4.91 7.60
N LYS A 45 4.15 -5.95 7.32
CA LYS A 45 4.40 -7.34 7.74
C LYS A 45 5.74 -7.89 7.22
N THR A 46 6.22 -7.37 6.08
CA THR A 46 7.49 -7.73 5.48
C THR A 46 8.30 -6.50 5.13
N LYS A 47 9.63 -6.65 5.04
CA LYS A 47 10.54 -5.61 4.58
C LYS A 47 10.10 -5.01 3.22
N ALA A 48 9.68 -5.85 2.27
CA ALA A 48 9.25 -5.40 0.95
C ALA A 48 7.97 -4.54 1.03
N THR A 49 7.02 -4.92 1.89
CA THR A 49 5.80 -4.15 2.13
C THR A 49 6.12 -2.80 2.76
N ALA A 50 6.96 -2.77 3.80
CA ALA A 50 7.40 -1.54 4.44
C ALA A 50 8.10 -0.59 3.45
N GLN A 51 8.98 -1.13 2.59
CA GLN A 51 9.65 -0.36 1.53
C GLN A 51 8.66 0.22 0.53
N ASN A 52 7.74 -0.59 0.02
CA ASN A 52 6.75 -0.13 -0.95
C ASN A 52 5.86 0.97 -0.37
N ASN A 53 5.49 0.87 0.91
CA ASN A 53 4.66 1.88 1.59
C ASN A 53 5.39 3.21 1.78
N ALA A 54 6.68 3.18 2.16
CA ALA A 54 7.50 4.39 2.27
C ALA A 54 7.69 5.04 0.88
N LEU A 55 8.03 4.25 -0.14
CA LEU A 55 8.25 4.73 -1.51
C LEU A 55 6.97 5.27 -2.16
N ALA A 56 5.82 4.66 -1.88
CA ALA A 56 4.53 5.17 -2.33
C ALA A 56 4.26 6.56 -1.75
N SER A 57 4.56 6.76 -0.47
CA SER A 57 4.41 8.05 0.23
C SER A 57 5.37 9.11 -0.34
N ALA A 58 6.63 8.73 -0.62
CA ALA A 58 7.59 9.61 -1.26
C ALA A 58 7.19 10.02 -2.69
N LYS A 59 6.68 9.07 -3.49
CA LYS A 59 6.16 9.36 -4.84
C LYS A 59 4.95 10.29 -4.78
N ALA A 60 4.02 10.03 -3.86
CA ALA A 60 2.86 10.89 -3.65
C ALA A 60 3.27 12.32 -3.25
N GLN A 61 4.29 12.47 -2.40
CA GLN A 61 4.82 13.77 -2.00
C GLN A 61 5.48 14.53 -3.17
N CYS A 62 6.23 13.84 -4.02
CA CYS A 62 6.98 14.48 -5.11
C CYS A 62 6.14 14.76 -6.37
N GLY A 63 4.97 14.13 -6.52
CA GLY A 63 4.09 14.33 -7.66
C GLY A 63 4.78 13.97 -8.98
N TYR A 64 5.03 14.96 -9.83
CA TYR A 64 5.73 14.78 -11.12
C TYR A 64 7.26 14.66 -10.99
N LYS A 65 7.82 15.03 -9.83
CA LYS A 65 9.25 14.92 -9.54
C LYS A 65 9.61 13.52 -9.07
N THR A 66 10.86 13.13 -9.24
CA THR A 66 11.34 11.82 -8.78
C THR A 66 11.84 11.94 -7.34
N PRO A 67 11.40 11.08 -6.40
CA PRO A 67 12.00 11.03 -5.07
C PRO A 67 13.41 10.42 -5.16
N VAL A 68 14.40 11.17 -4.70
CA VAL A 68 15.79 10.72 -4.55
C VAL A 68 16.03 10.40 -3.07
N ILE A 69 16.29 9.14 -2.77
CA ILE A 69 16.55 8.68 -1.41
C ILE A 69 17.96 9.11 -0.99
N ILE A 70 18.05 9.87 0.09
CA ILE A 70 19.30 10.40 0.66
C ILE A 70 19.79 9.46 1.76
N ASN A 71 18.87 8.92 2.56
CA ASN A 71 19.18 7.97 3.61
C ASN A 71 18.00 7.02 3.81
N ASP A 72 18.27 5.76 4.11
CA ASP A 72 17.26 4.78 4.44
C ASP A 72 17.67 3.87 5.60
N THR A 73 16.70 3.39 6.37
CA THR A 73 16.94 2.48 7.50
C THR A 73 15.77 1.52 7.61
N THR A 74 16.08 0.22 7.73
CA THR A 74 15.08 -0.81 8.01
C THR A 74 15.22 -1.27 9.46
N THR A 75 14.14 -1.25 10.22
CA THR A 75 14.07 -1.79 11.58
C THR A 75 13.06 -2.92 11.62
N TYR A 76 13.42 -4.02 12.28
CA TYR A 76 12.50 -5.11 12.58
C TYR A 76 12.05 -4.99 14.05
N ASN A 77 10.75 -4.81 14.26
CA ASN A 77 10.11 -4.63 15.56
C ASN A 77 9.34 -5.87 16.02
N GLY A 78 9.38 -6.96 15.25
CA GLY A 78 8.66 -8.19 15.58
C GLY A 78 9.14 -8.81 16.89
N MET A 79 8.19 -9.39 17.64
CA MET A 79 8.41 -10.03 18.94
C MET A 79 9.11 -11.40 18.89
N MET A 80 9.38 -11.92 17.69
CA MET A 80 10.00 -13.23 17.43
C MET A 80 11.17 -13.05 16.46
N ASP A 81 12.27 -13.76 16.67
CA ASP A 81 13.46 -13.69 15.77
C ASP A 81 13.05 -13.90 14.30
N GLU A 82 13.54 -13.05 13.38
CA GLU A 82 13.19 -13.07 11.94
C GLU A 82 13.35 -14.46 11.29
N ARG A 83 14.21 -15.30 11.87
CA ARG A 83 14.41 -16.68 11.40
C ARG A 83 13.19 -17.55 11.62
N MET A 84 12.48 -17.40 12.74
CA MET A 84 11.29 -18.23 13.05
C MET A 84 10.14 -18.00 12.07
N GLY A 85 9.93 -16.76 11.61
CA GLY A 85 8.90 -16.44 10.61
C GLY A 85 9.13 -17.12 9.27
N ARG A 86 10.38 -17.18 8.79
CA ARG A 86 10.73 -17.88 7.54
C ARG A 86 10.61 -19.40 7.64
N VAL A 87 10.91 -19.99 8.80
CA VAL A 87 10.77 -21.45 8.98
C VAL A 87 9.29 -21.85 9.11
N MET A 88 8.45 -21.00 9.70
CA MET A 88 7.01 -21.23 9.77
C MET A 88 6.33 -21.11 8.41
N GLU A 89 6.68 -20.14 7.55
CA GLU A 89 6.06 -20.02 6.22
C GLU A 89 6.33 -21.25 5.33
N GLN A 90 7.53 -21.84 5.45
CA GLN A 90 7.89 -23.06 4.71
C GLN A 90 7.37 -24.34 5.39
N GLY A 91 7.30 -24.39 6.72
CA GLY A 91 6.82 -25.55 7.48
C GLY A 91 5.29 -25.67 7.56
N ALA A 92 4.56 -24.56 7.62
CA ALA A 92 3.09 -24.54 7.62
C ALA A 92 2.51 -24.93 6.25
N LYS A 93 3.24 -24.67 5.16
CA LYS A 93 2.81 -25.07 3.81
C LYS A 93 2.79 -26.59 3.59
N VAL A 94 3.59 -27.34 4.35
CA VAL A 94 3.66 -28.81 4.27
C VAL A 94 2.84 -29.54 5.35
N VAL A 95 2.46 -28.87 6.44
CA VAL A 95 1.66 -29.47 7.55
C VAL A 95 0.22 -28.92 7.64
N GLY A 96 -0.10 -27.80 6.99
CA GLY A 96 -1.40 -27.12 7.12
C GLY A 96 -2.56 -27.70 6.31
N THR A 97 -2.33 -28.71 5.46
CA THR A 97 -3.41 -29.34 4.65
C THR A 97 -4.03 -30.57 5.31
N ILE A 98 -3.43 -31.13 6.37
CA ILE A 98 -3.90 -32.36 7.03
C ILE A 98 -4.57 -32.08 8.39
N LEU A 99 -4.23 -30.97 9.06
CA LEU A 99 -4.79 -30.61 10.36
C LEU A 99 -5.36 -29.20 10.25
N GLY A 100 -6.69 -29.09 10.19
CA GLY A 100 -7.45 -27.85 9.98
C GLY A 100 -7.36 -26.83 11.12
N THR A 101 -6.16 -26.34 11.41
CA THR A 101 -5.92 -25.22 12.32
C THR A 101 -5.37 -24.05 11.50
N GLY A 102 -6.19 -23.01 11.33
CA GLY A 102 -5.76 -21.76 10.73
C GLY A 102 -4.50 -21.24 11.42
N SER A 103 -3.49 -20.92 10.64
CA SER A 103 -2.26 -20.30 11.10
C SER A 103 -2.63 -19.06 11.93
N PRO A 104 -2.23 -18.95 13.20
CA PRO A 104 -2.34 -17.67 13.89
C PRO A 104 -1.50 -16.67 13.09
N GLU A 105 -2.09 -15.56 12.66
CA GLU A 105 -1.32 -14.46 12.07
C GLU A 105 -0.42 -13.88 13.17
N LEU A 106 0.79 -14.43 13.30
CA LEU A 106 1.83 -13.91 14.20
C LEU A 106 2.46 -12.62 13.67
N SER A 107 2.27 -12.31 12.39
CA SER A 107 2.84 -11.13 11.75
C SER A 107 1.88 -9.95 11.84
N ARG A 108 2.37 -8.83 12.38
CA ARG A 108 1.66 -7.57 12.50
C ARG A 108 2.04 -6.63 11.37
N ASP A 109 1.13 -5.71 11.04
CA ASP A 109 1.33 -4.72 9.99
C ASP A 109 2.51 -3.76 10.25
N ASP A 110 3.08 -3.76 11.45
CA ASP A 110 4.19 -2.93 11.92
C ASP A 110 5.48 -3.71 12.27
N ASP A 111 5.57 -5.00 11.90
CA ASP A 111 6.75 -5.82 12.18
C ASP A 111 8.04 -5.26 11.53
N TYR A 112 7.91 -4.61 10.37
CA TYR A 112 8.98 -3.90 9.71
C TYR A 112 8.66 -2.41 9.60
N GLU A 113 9.62 -1.59 10.00
CA GLU A 113 9.69 -0.16 9.75
C GLU A 113 10.75 0.11 8.69
N TYR A 114 10.39 0.88 7.66
CA TYR A 114 11.34 1.38 6.67
C TYR A 114 11.28 2.90 6.64
N PHE A 115 12.26 3.52 7.29
CA PHE A 115 12.47 4.96 7.30
C PHE A 115 13.25 5.39 6.07
N ILE A 116 12.80 6.46 5.42
CA ILE A 116 13.55 7.13 4.35
C ILE A 116 13.59 8.64 4.57
N LYS A 117 14.75 9.23 4.28
CA LYS A 117 14.95 10.65 4.04
C LYS A 117 15.15 10.85 2.55
N PHE A 118 14.38 11.73 1.91
CA PHE A 118 14.41 11.92 0.46
C PHE A 118 14.25 13.39 0.06
N GLN A 119 14.56 13.69 -1.20
CA GLN A 119 14.31 14.98 -1.83
C GLN A 119 13.61 14.76 -3.17
N CYS A 120 12.77 15.72 -3.57
CA CYS A 120 12.09 15.68 -4.87
C CYS A 120 12.92 16.42 -5.92
N GLN A 121 13.38 15.71 -6.94
CA GLN A 121 14.14 16.26 -8.07
C GLN A 121 13.34 16.18 -9.37
#